data_AF-A0A1F5DMR9-F1
#
_entry.id   AF-A0A1F5DMR9-F1
#
_cell.length_a   1.000
_cell.length_b   1.000
_cell.length_c   1.000
_cell.angle_alpha   90.00
_cell.angle_beta   90.00
_cell.angle_gamma   90.00
#
_symmetry.space_group_name_H-M   'P 1'
#
loop_
_entity.id
_entity.type
_entity.pdbx_description
1 polymer ?
#
loop_
_entity_poly.entity_id
_entity_poly.type
_entity_poly.pdbx_seq_one_letter_code
_entity_poly.pdbx_strand_id
1 'polypeptide(L)'
;MSNLFHQNDQSLNLPIIQKLIQAYKLWQSYSPNLPGTCRFTLGAKIDSTFLEILEPIFVAAHQSQFRERERESKLMFLQKANNKLDLLKFFLQVAWETKALDNKKYITISDNLHEIGRMLGGWEKRISNKR
;
A
#
# COMPACT_ATOMS: atom_id res chain seq x y z
N MET A 1 19.74 -19.53 -13.08
CA MET A 1 19.03 -19.08 -11.87
C MET A 1 17.67 -18.48 -12.22
N SER A 2 16.87 -19.24 -12.96
CA SER A 2 15.54 -18.84 -13.42
C SER A 2 14.72 -20.11 -13.41
N ASN A 3 13.90 -20.31 -12.36
CA ASN A 3 12.77 -21.25 -12.24
C ASN A 3 12.51 -21.65 -10.78
N LEU A 4 12.13 -20.69 -9.90
CA LEU A 4 11.64 -21.03 -8.56
C LEU A 4 10.33 -20.33 -8.15
N PHE A 5 9.65 -19.59 -9.06
CA PHE A 5 8.39 -18.92 -8.76
C PHE A 5 7.23 -19.29 -9.70
N HIS A 6 7.32 -20.43 -10.41
CA HIS A 6 6.18 -20.96 -11.17
C HIS A 6 5.37 -21.94 -10.32
N GLN A 7 4.80 -21.42 -9.23
CA GLN A 7 3.49 -21.86 -8.78
C GLN A 7 2.63 -20.60 -8.69
N ASN A 8 1.49 -20.63 -9.38
CA ASN A 8 0.52 -19.54 -9.54
C ASN A 8 0.08 -18.96 -8.19
N ASP A 9 0.85 -18.02 -7.64
CA ASP A 9 0.37 -17.23 -6.52
C ASP A 9 -0.55 -16.12 -7.08
N GLN A 10 -1.83 -16.47 -7.25
CA GLN A 10 -2.86 -15.56 -7.77
C GLN A 10 -2.94 -14.24 -6.98
N SER A 11 -2.49 -14.24 -5.72
CA SER A 11 -2.45 -13.05 -4.88
C SER A 11 -1.51 -11.99 -5.46
N LEU A 12 -0.34 -12.38 -5.98
CA LEU A 12 0.64 -11.45 -6.56
C LEU A 12 0.09 -10.75 -7.82
N ASN A 13 -0.86 -11.38 -8.52
CA ASN A 13 -1.51 -10.80 -9.70
C ASN A 13 -2.70 -9.88 -9.35
N LEU A 14 -3.01 -9.67 -8.07
CA LEU A 14 -4.08 -8.76 -7.69
C LEU A 14 -3.75 -7.33 -8.13
N PRO A 15 -4.66 -6.63 -8.83
CA PRO A 15 -4.40 -5.28 -9.32
C PRO A 15 -3.94 -4.32 -8.22
N ILE A 16 -4.47 -4.47 -7.00
CA ILE A 16 -4.12 -3.61 -5.87
C ILE A 16 -2.69 -3.82 -5.39
N ILE A 17 -2.20 -5.07 -5.41
CA ILE A 17 -0.81 -5.40 -5.07
C ILE A 17 0.13 -4.85 -6.14
N GLN A 18 -0.21 -5.02 -7.43
CA GLN A 18 0.56 -4.45 -8.53
C GLN A 18 0.64 -2.92 -8.43
N LYS A 19 -0.46 -2.25 -8.09
CA LYS A 19 -0.48 -0.80 -7.90
C LYS A 19 0.36 -0.36 -6.70
N LEU A 20 0.30 -1.10 -5.59
CA LEU A 20 1.15 -0.83 -4.43
C LEU A 20 2.64 -1.01 -4.74
N ILE A 21 3.01 -2.05 -5.50
CA ILE A 21 4.39 -2.26 -5.98
C ILE A 21 4.82 -1.10 -6.88
N GLN A 22 3.96 -0.60 -7.76
CA GLN A 22 4.26 0.57 -8.59
C GLN A 22 4.54 1.81 -7.73
N ALA A 23 3.69 2.10 -6.75
CA ALA A 23 3.88 3.22 -5.83
C ALA A 23 5.16 3.07 -4.99
N TYR A 24 5.47 1.85 -4.53
CA TYR A 24 6.66 1.58 -3.76
C TYR A 24 7.95 1.71 -4.59
N LYS A 25 7.94 1.28 -5.86
CA LYS A 25 9.06 1.51 -6.79
C LYS A 25 9.33 3.00 -7.01
N LEU A 26 8.27 3.81 -7.11
CA LEU A 26 8.42 5.27 -7.16
C LEU A 26 9.08 5.79 -5.88
N TRP A 27 8.60 5.38 -4.71
CA TRP A 27 9.22 5.77 -3.44
C TRP A 27 10.71 5.39 -3.37
N GLN A 28 11.07 4.17 -3.76
CA GLN A 28 12.47 3.71 -3.80
C GLN A 28 13.35 4.56 -4.71
N SER A 29 12.80 5.12 -5.80
CA SER A 29 13.53 6.06 -6.66
C SER A 29 13.70 7.45 -6.04
N TYR A 30 12.85 7.82 -5.08
CA TYR A 30 12.82 9.14 -4.45
C TYR A 30 13.64 9.18 -3.16
N SER A 31 13.50 8.14 -2.31
CA SER A 31 14.08 8.05 -0.97
C SER A 31 15.60 8.30 -0.89
N PRO A 32 16.44 7.81 -1.83
CA PRO A 32 17.88 8.07 -1.79
C PRO A 32 18.26 9.56 -1.87
N ASN A 33 17.41 10.37 -2.50
CA ASN A 33 17.62 11.80 -2.75
C ASN A 33 17.08 12.70 -1.63
N LEU A 34 16.52 12.12 -0.57
CA LEU A 34 16.05 12.90 0.58
C LEU A 34 17.23 13.51 1.36
N PRO A 35 17.07 14.70 1.98
CA PRO A 35 18.05 15.28 2.88
C PRO A 35 18.41 14.30 4.01
N GLY A 36 19.69 14.22 4.38
CA GLY A 36 20.24 13.15 5.24
C GLY A 36 19.39 12.80 6.46
N THR A 37 19.11 13.77 7.35
CA THR A 37 18.31 13.54 8.56
C THR A 37 16.87 13.10 8.25
N CYS A 38 16.23 13.66 7.22
CA CYS A 38 14.90 13.27 6.79
C CYS A 38 14.87 11.82 6.28
N ARG A 39 15.90 11.41 5.52
CA ARG A 39 15.99 10.06 4.95
C ARG A 39 15.95 8.97 6.02
N PHE A 40 16.72 9.14 7.10
CA PHE A 40 16.83 8.15 8.17
C PHE A 40 15.70 8.21 9.21
N THR A 41 14.81 9.19 9.11
CA THR A 41 13.68 9.37 10.04
C THR A 41 12.36 9.16 9.30
N LEU A 42 11.81 10.23 8.72
CA LEU A 42 10.57 10.22 7.97
C LEU A 42 10.66 9.31 6.74
N GLY A 43 11.80 9.31 6.05
CA GLY A 43 12.02 8.48 4.88
C GLY A 43 11.96 6.97 5.21
N ALA A 44 12.67 6.55 6.26
CA ALA A 44 12.61 5.19 6.78
C ALA A 44 11.20 4.80 7.26
N LYS A 45 10.46 5.76 7.86
CA LYS A 45 9.08 5.49 8.31
C LYS A 45 8.10 5.36 7.14
N ILE A 46 8.24 6.17 6.10
CA ILE A 46 7.47 6.02 4.85
C ILE A 46 7.74 4.65 4.23
N ASP A 47 9.02 4.27 4.15
CA ASP A 47 9.46 2.97 3.63
C ASP A 47 8.81 1.79 4.36
N SER A 48 8.87 1.78 5.70
CA SER A 48 8.24 0.73 6.50
C SER A 48 6.73 0.72 6.33
N THR A 49 6.10 1.90 6.19
CA THR A 49 4.65 2.03 6.07
C THR A 49 4.12 1.40 4.78
N PHE A 50 4.89 1.41 3.69
CA PHE A 50 4.52 0.65 2.47
C PHE A 50 4.38 -0.85 2.76
N LEU A 51 5.30 -1.44 3.52
CA LEU A 51 5.24 -2.85 3.89
C LEU A 51 4.09 -3.13 4.87
N GLU A 52 3.84 -2.21 5.80
CA GLU A 52 2.70 -2.26 6.74
C GLU A 52 1.33 -2.20 6.04
N ILE A 53 1.26 -1.70 4.79
CA ILE A 53 0.06 -1.75 3.93
C ILE A 53 0.02 -3.06 3.14
N LEU A 54 1.15 -3.51 2.60
CA LEU A 54 1.23 -4.72 1.78
C LEU A 54 0.83 -5.98 2.56
N GLU A 55 1.35 -6.13 3.78
CA GLU A 55 1.13 -7.31 4.62
C GLU A 55 -0.37 -7.61 4.86
N PRO A 56 -1.21 -6.68 5.35
CA PRO A 56 -2.63 -6.95 5.53
C PRO A 56 -3.39 -7.18 4.22
N ILE A 57 -3.00 -6.52 3.11
CA ILE A 57 -3.58 -6.78 1.79
C ILE A 57 -3.29 -8.21 1.34
N PHE A 58 -2.06 -8.68 1.55
CA PHE A 58 -1.65 -10.03 1.21
C PHE A 58 -2.39 -11.07 2.06
N VAL A 59 -2.55 -10.83 3.36
CA VAL A 59 -3.36 -11.73 4.23
C VAL A 59 -4.83 -11.75 3.78
N ALA A 60 -5.43 -10.58 3.53
CA ALA A 60 -6.80 -10.48 3.05
C ALA A 60 -7.02 -11.21 1.71
N ALA A 61 -6.03 -11.20 0.82
CA ALA A 61 -6.07 -11.90 -0.47
C ALA A 61 -6.25 -13.42 -0.32
N HIS A 62 -5.66 -14.02 0.71
CA HIS A 62 -5.67 -15.47 0.96
C HIS A 62 -6.86 -15.96 1.77
N GLN A 63 -7.72 -15.06 2.25
CA GLN A 63 -8.92 -15.42 3.01
C GLN A 63 -10.14 -15.67 2.11
N SER A 64 -10.90 -16.72 2.43
CA SER A 64 -12.15 -17.03 1.75
C SER A 64 -13.19 -15.98 2.05
N GLN A 65 -13.83 -15.47 1.00
CA GLN A 65 -14.94 -14.52 1.12
C GLN A 65 -16.29 -15.20 1.44
N PHE A 66 -16.35 -16.53 1.48
CA PHE A 66 -17.60 -17.30 1.62
C PHE A 66 -17.81 -17.85 3.03
N ARG A 67 -16.80 -17.80 3.90
CA ARG A 67 -16.91 -18.19 5.30
C ARG A 67 -17.08 -16.94 6.16
N GLU A 68 -18.13 -16.88 6.98
CA GLU A 68 -18.49 -15.67 7.72
C GLU A 68 -17.35 -15.13 8.60
N ARG A 69 -16.69 -16.01 9.37
CA ARG A 69 -15.52 -15.62 10.19
C ARG A 69 -14.36 -15.06 9.36
N GLU A 70 -14.16 -15.57 8.15
CA GLU A 70 -13.11 -15.08 7.25
C GLU A 70 -13.51 -13.79 6.54
N ARG A 71 -14.81 -13.57 6.31
CA ARG A 71 -15.35 -12.30 5.81
C ARG A 71 -15.08 -11.17 6.80
N GLU A 72 -15.38 -11.37 8.07
CA GLU A 72 -15.09 -10.41 9.14
C GLU A 72 -13.59 -10.15 9.27
N SER A 73 -12.78 -11.21 9.35
CA SER A 73 -11.32 -11.08 9.42
C SER A 73 -10.75 -10.33 8.21
N LYS A 74 -11.27 -10.60 7.01
CA LYS A 74 -10.87 -9.92 5.77
C LYS A 74 -11.19 -8.43 5.82
N LEU A 75 -12.37 -8.05 6.30
CA LEU A 75 -12.71 -6.64 6.51
C LEU A 75 -11.74 -5.97 7.49
N MET A 76 -11.38 -6.64 8.59
CA MET A 76 -10.42 -6.08 9.55
C MET A 76 -9.04 -5.84 8.92
N PHE A 77 -8.56 -6.76 8.08
CA PHE A 77 -7.29 -6.58 7.36
C PHE A 77 -7.36 -5.45 6.32
N LEU A 78 -8.46 -5.34 5.56
CA LEU A 78 -8.64 -4.25 4.61
C LEU A 78 -8.70 -2.88 5.32
N GLN A 79 -9.41 -2.80 6.45
CA GLN A 79 -9.45 -1.59 7.28
C GLN A 79 -8.06 -1.23 7.83
N LYS A 80 -7.29 -2.24 8.28
CA LYS A 80 -5.89 -2.04 8.71
C LYS A 80 -5.04 -1.46 7.57
N ALA A 81 -5.18 -1.99 6.35
CA ALA A 81 -4.47 -1.47 5.17
C ALA A 81 -4.88 -0.03 4.85
N ASN A 82 -6.17 0.29 4.93
CA ASN A 82 -6.70 1.65 4.72
C ASN A 82 -6.13 2.66 5.73
N ASN A 83 -6.14 2.33 7.02
CA ASN A 83 -5.57 3.20 8.06
C ASN A 83 -4.08 3.48 7.82
N LYS A 84 -3.33 2.46 7.36
CA LYS A 84 -1.91 2.62 7.03
C LYS A 84 -1.69 3.41 5.74
N LEU A 85 -2.58 3.28 4.77
CA LEU A 85 -2.56 4.09 3.55
C LEU A 85 -2.76 5.58 3.86
N ASP A 86 -3.69 5.92 4.75
CA ASP A 86 -3.91 7.31 5.15
C ASP A 86 -2.72 7.87 5.94
N LEU A 87 -2.12 7.05 6.81
CA LEU A 87 -0.87 7.40 7.48
C LEU A 87 0.28 7.64 6.49
N LEU A 88 0.40 6.81 5.44
CA LEU A 88 1.39 6.99 4.38
C LEU A 88 1.19 8.31 3.61
N LYS A 89 -0.06 8.64 3.25
CA LYS A 89 -0.39 9.91 2.59
C LYS A 89 0.01 11.10 3.48
N PHE A 90 -0.29 11.03 4.77
CA PHE A 90 0.11 12.04 5.75
C PHE A 90 1.63 12.20 5.81
N PHE A 91 2.40 11.12 5.91
CA PHE A 91 3.86 11.22 5.93
C PHE A 91 4.45 11.80 4.64
N LEU A 92 3.88 11.47 3.48
CA LEU A 92 4.29 12.06 2.20
C LEU A 92 3.96 13.55 2.12
N GLN A 93 2.82 13.96 2.67
CA GLN A 93 2.46 15.38 2.80
C GLN A 93 3.48 16.11 3.68
N VAL A 94 3.84 15.55 4.85
CA VAL A 94 4.87 16.15 5.72
C VAL A 94 6.23 16.24 5.02
N ALA A 95 6.63 15.21 4.27
CA ALA A 95 7.88 15.23 3.49
C ALA A 95 7.86 16.33 2.41
N TRP A 96 6.70 16.57 1.82
CA TRP A 96 6.51 17.64 0.85
C TRP A 96 6.50 19.04 1.48
N GLU A 97 5.76 19.24 2.57
CA GLU A 97 5.68 20.52 3.29
C GLU A 97 7.04 20.95 3.86
N THR A 98 7.85 19.98 4.29
CA THR A 98 9.23 20.20 4.76
C THR A 98 10.25 20.34 3.62
N LYS A 99 9.80 20.34 2.36
CA LYS A 99 10.61 20.44 1.13
C LYS A 99 11.62 19.30 0.96
N ALA A 100 11.46 18.19 1.69
CA ALA A 100 12.25 16.99 1.48
C ALA A 100 11.84 16.27 0.19
N LEU A 101 10.57 16.37 -0.21
CA LEU A 101 10.01 15.84 -1.44
C LEU A 101 9.52 16.97 -2.35
N ASP A 102 9.90 16.97 -3.63
CA ASP A 102 9.44 17.99 -4.58
C ASP A 102 8.00 17.77 -5.06
N ASN A 103 7.38 18.84 -5.57
CA ASN A 103 5.98 18.84 -6.00
C ASN A 103 5.67 17.75 -7.03
N LYS A 104 6.54 17.53 -8.03
CA LYS A 104 6.28 16.57 -9.10
C LYS A 104 6.27 15.15 -8.55
N LYS A 105 7.26 14.82 -7.70
CA LYS A 105 7.32 13.52 -7.02
C LYS A 105 6.13 13.29 -6.10
N TYR A 106 5.77 14.31 -5.30
CA TYR A 106 4.63 14.26 -4.39
C TYR A 106 3.31 14.01 -5.13
N ILE A 107 3.03 14.76 -6.21
CA ILE A 107 1.82 14.57 -7.02
C ILE A 107 1.78 13.15 -7.60
N THR A 108 2.88 12.73 -8.25
CA THR A 108 2.96 11.42 -8.93
C THR A 108 2.70 10.26 -7.97
N ILE A 109 3.31 10.27 -6.77
CA ILE A 109 3.09 9.19 -5.81
C ILE A 109 1.69 9.28 -5.17
N SER A 110 1.19 10.49 -4.91
CA SER A 110 -0.14 10.70 -4.32
C SER A 110 -1.26 10.20 -5.23
N ASP A 111 -1.14 10.38 -6.54
CA ASP A 111 -2.11 9.85 -7.51
C ASP A 111 -2.19 8.32 -7.46
N ASN A 112 -1.04 7.65 -7.31
CA ASN A 112 -1.00 6.20 -7.12
C ASN A 112 -1.68 5.79 -5.80
N LEU A 113 -1.42 6.52 -4.70
CA LEU A 113 -2.04 6.23 -3.40
C LEU A 113 -3.54 6.49 -3.37
N HIS A 114 -4.03 7.51 -4.09
CA HIS A 114 -5.47 7.75 -4.26
C HIS A 114 -6.15 6.60 -4.99
N GLU A 115 -5.53 6.08 -6.06
CA GLU A 115 -6.06 4.92 -6.77
C GLU A 115 -6.10 3.67 -5.89
N ILE A 116 -5.04 3.39 -5.13
CA ILE A 116 -5.01 2.30 -4.15
C ILE A 116 -6.15 2.45 -3.14
N GLY A 117 -6.42 3.66 -2.64
CA GLY A 117 -7.54 3.94 -1.75
C GLY A 117 -8.90 3.62 -2.37
N ARG A 118 -9.12 3.98 -3.65
CA ARG A 118 -10.34 3.60 -4.38
C ARG A 118 -10.47 2.08 -4.51
N MET A 119 -9.37 1.37 -4.75
CA MET A 119 -9.35 -0.09 -4.86
C MET A 119 -9.67 -0.76 -3.51
N LEU A 120 -9.08 -0.28 -2.40
CA LEU A 120 -9.39 -0.77 -1.05
C LEU A 120 -10.86 -0.55 -0.71
N GLY A 121 -11.38 0.67 -0.86
CA GLY A 121 -12.78 0.98 -0.57
C GLY A 121 -13.76 0.21 -1.46
N GLY A 122 -13.41 -0.03 -2.73
CA GLY A 122 -14.19 -0.89 -3.62
C GLY A 122 -14.21 -2.35 -3.16
N TRP A 123 -13.09 -2.86 -2.64
CA TRP A 123 -12.99 -4.21 -2.11
C TRP A 123 -13.78 -4.37 -0.82
N GLU A 124 -13.64 -3.45 0.13
CA GLU A 124 -14.41 -3.44 1.38
C GLU A 124 -15.92 -3.46 1.11
N LYS A 125 -16.41 -2.60 0.21
CA LYS A 125 -17.83 -2.56 -0.18
C LYS A 125 -18.32 -3.89 -0.75
N ARG A 126 -17.51 -4.59 -1.55
CA ARG A 126 -17.88 -5.90 -2.11
C ARG A 126 -18.01 -6.98 -1.03
N ILE A 127 -17.20 -6.90 0.02
CA ILE A 127 -17.23 -7.85 1.14
C ILE A 127 -18.35 -7.49 2.14
N SER A 128 -18.67 -6.21 2.32
CA SER A 128 -19.76 -5.75 3.20
C SER A 128 -21.15 -5.97 2.61
N ASN A 129 -21.30 -5.86 1.28
CA ASN A 129 -22.60 -5.90 0.61
C ASN A 129 -23.09 -7.32 0.25
N LYS A 130 -22.29 -8.37 0.47
CA LYS A 130 -22.77 -9.75 0.42
C LYS A 130 -23.52 -10.05 1.72
N ARG A 131 -24.84 -9.84 1.70
CA ARG A 131 -25.81 -10.42 2.65
C ARG A 131 -26.61 -11.50 1.93
#